data_AF-A0A822A4T0-F1
#
_entry.id   AF-A0A822A4T0-F1
#
_cell.length_a   1.000
_cell.length_b   1.000
_cell.length_c   1.000
_cell.angle_alpha   90.00
_cell.angle_beta   90.00
_cell.angle_gamma   90.00
#
_symmetry.space_group_name_H-M   'P 1'
#
loop_
_entity.id
_entity.type
_entity.pdbx_description
1 polymer ?
#
loop_
_entity_poly.entity_id
_entity_poly.type
_entity_poly.pdbx_seq_one_letter_code
_entity_poly.pdbx_strand_id
1 'polypeptide(L)'
;MGFYYDLCLLTFIFSTIHSTILPVITKDWLIEFRQHVEPDAAKRIAKRYAMVSRGPVLNDKHLYHFVDLKPIHPLKRKKRDTDQEAFIQRHELVKRAIHQIPYIRMKRGYRSPAELKEAFPEYQSPTDPFFQYQWYL
;
A
#
# COMPACT_ATOMS: atom_id res chain seq x y z
N MET A 1 10.63 44.05 14.03
CA MET A 1 9.51 43.36 13.35
C MET A 1 9.94 42.17 12.48
N GLY A 2 11.21 42.02 12.04
CA GLY A 2 11.62 40.92 11.13
C GLY A 2 11.75 39.52 11.77
N PHE A 3 12.24 39.42 13.01
CA PHE A 3 12.57 38.13 13.65
C PHE A 3 11.36 37.17 13.84
N TYR A 4 10.14 37.70 14.01
CA TYR A 4 8.95 36.87 14.18
C TYR A 4 8.47 36.25 12.86
N TYR A 5 8.70 36.93 11.72
CA TYR A 5 8.36 36.38 10.41
C TYR A 5 9.29 35.24 10.01
N ASP A 6 10.58 35.35 10.33
CA ASP A 6 11.56 34.29 10.09
C ASP A 6 11.30 33.05 10.95
N LEU A 7 10.90 33.24 12.22
CA LEU A 7 10.53 32.13 13.10
C LEU A 7 9.25 31.42 12.63
N CYS A 8 8.26 32.19 12.13
CA CYS A 8 7.06 31.64 11.54
C CYS A 8 7.35 30.89 10.23
N LEU A 9 8.23 31.41 9.37
CA LEU A 9 8.66 30.73 8.15
C LEU A 9 9.40 29.42 8.45
N LEU A 10 10.32 29.43 9.42
CA LEU A 10 11.03 28.23 9.85
C LEU A 10 10.07 27.18 10.42
N THR A 11 9.13 27.55 11.27
CA THR A 11 8.14 26.59 11.81
C THR A 11 7.21 26.06 10.72
N PHE A 12 6.86 26.87 9.71
CA PHE A 12 6.09 26.41 8.56
C PHE A 12 6.88 25.41 7.70
N ILE A 13 8.16 25.68 7.45
CA ILE A 13 9.08 24.78 6.73
C ILE A 13 9.28 23.47 7.50
N PHE A 14 9.50 23.50 8.82
CA PHE A 14 9.62 22.28 9.62
C PHE A 14 8.31 21.47 9.66
N SER A 15 7.15 22.13 9.72
CA SER A 15 5.85 21.43 9.70
C SER A 15 5.57 20.74 8.35
N THR A 16 5.98 21.36 7.24
CA THR A 16 5.82 20.79 5.90
C THR A 16 6.79 19.64 5.66
N ILE A 17 8.05 19.74 6.12
CA ILE A 17 9.05 18.66 5.98
C ILE A 17 8.68 17.43 6.83
N HIS A 18 8.11 17.59 8.03
CA HIS A 18 7.74 16.45 8.87
C HIS A 18 6.57 15.61 8.32
N SER A 19 5.82 16.14 7.34
CA SER A 19 4.61 15.50 6.80
C SER A 19 4.87 14.35 5.81
N THR A 20 6.12 14.07 5.43
CA THR A 20 6.46 13.15 4.31
C THR A 20 7.28 11.91 4.72
N ILE A 21 7.24 11.48 5.98
CA ILE A 21 8.11 10.38 6.45
C ILE A 21 7.40 9.01 6.43
N LEU A 22 6.07 8.96 6.46
CA LEU A 22 5.35 7.69 6.50
C LEU A 22 4.86 7.27 5.11
N PRO A 23 5.08 6.00 4.71
CA PRO A 23 4.61 5.51 3.42
C PRO A 23 3.09 5.62 3.38
N VAL A 24 2.58 6.32 2.37
CA VAL A 24 1.16 6.32 2.04
C VAL A 24 0.81 4.92 1.56
N ILE A 25 0.06 4.18 2.40
CA ILE A 25 -0.43 2.85 2.04
C ILE A 25 -1.71 3.03 1.23
N THR A 26 -1.62 2.80 -0.07
CA THR A 26 -2.80 2.64 -0.94
C THR A 26 -3.33 1.23 -0.76
N LYS A 27 -4.66 1.11 -0.64
CA LYS A 27 -5.33 -0.19 -0.60
C LYS A 27 -5.69 -0.61 -2.00
N ASP A 28 -5.14 -1.74 -2.39
CA ASP A 28 -5.42 -2.38 -3.66
C ASP A 28 -6.44 -3.51 -3.45
N TRP A 29 -7.39 -3.61 -4.38
CA TRP A 29 -8.48 -4.57 -4.33
C TRP A 29 -8.57 -5.32 -5.65
N LEU A 30 -8.66 -6.65 -5.57
CA LEU A 30 -8.97 -7.49 -6.72
C LEU A 30 -10.45 -7.87 -6.65
N ILE A 31 -11.21 -7.44 -7.65
CA ILE A 31 -12.65 -7.70 -7.75
C ILE A 31 -12.90 -8.69 -8.88
N GLU A 32 -13.52 -9.81 -8.54
CA GLU A 32 -14.00 -10.80 -9.49
C GLU A 32 -15.51 -10.63 -9.66
N PHE A 33 -15.94 -10.42 -10.90
CA PHE A 33 -17.35 -10.28 -11.27
C PHE A 33 -17.93 -11.61 -11.72
N ARG A 34 -19.22 -11.81 -11.45
CA ARG A 34 -19.98 -13.01 -11.85
C ARG A 34 -20.11 -13.15 -13.37
N GLN A 35 -20.06 -12.04 -14.08
CA GLN A 35 -20.20 -11.95 -15.54
C GLN A 35 -19.14 -11.00 -16.11
N HIS A 36 -18.99 -11.00 -17.44
CA HIS A 36 -18.15 -10.02 -18.11
C HIS A 36 -18.67 -8.60 -17.86
N VAL A 37 -17.80 -7.73 -17.36
CA VAL A 37 -18.13 -6.34 -17.06
C VAL A 37 -17.28 -5.44 -17.95
N GLU A 38 -17.93 -4.49 -18.61
CA GLU A 38 -17.23 -3.48 -19.41
C GLU A 38 -16.56 -2.42 -18.51
N PRO A 39 -15.44 -1.81 -18.92
CA PRO A 39 -14.65 -0.93 -18.07
C PRO A 39 -15.45 0.24 -17.45
N ASP A 40 -16.42 0.78 -18.17
CA ASP A 40 -17.24 1.89 -17.68
C ASP A 40 -18.25 1.44 -16.61
N ALA A 41 -18.76 0.23 -16.70
CA ALA A 41 -19.58 -0.36 -15.64
C ALA A 41 -18.73 -0.61 -14.39
N ALA A 42 -17.52 -1.14 -14.54
CA ALA A 42 -16.58 -1.32 -13.43
C ALA A 42 -16.22 0.02 -12.76
N LYS A 43 -16.00 1.11 -13.53
CA LYS A 43 -15.78 2.46 -12.99
C LYS A 43 -16.98 2.96 -12.17
N ARG A 44 -18.22 2.73 -12.63
CA ARG A 44 -19.44 3.11 -11.87
C ARG A 44 -19.53 2.36 -10.55
N ILE A 45 -19.23 1.07 -10.56
CA ILE A 45 -19.21 0.23 -9.35
C ILE A 45 -18.12 0.73 -8.40
N ALA A 46 -16.89 0.94 -8.88
CA ALA A 46 -15.79 1.47 -8.07
C ALA A 46 -16.17 2.80 -7.40
N LYS A 47 -16.77 3.74 -8.15
CA LYS A 47 -17.18 5.05 -7.63
C LYS A 47 -18.20 4.93 -6.48
N ARG A 48 -19.12 3.96 -6.53
CA ARG A 48 -20.10 3.69 -5.46
C ARG A 48 -19.42 3.34 -4.13
N TYR A 49 -18.28 2.65 -4.20
CA TYR A 49 -17.50 2.24 -3.02
C TYR A 49 -16.37 3.22 -2.66
N ALA A 50 -16.36 4.43 -3.24
CA ALA A 50 -15.29 5.42 -3.08
C ALA A 50 -13.90 4.89 -3.53
N MET A 51 -13.89 4.09 -4.60
CA MET A 51 -12.72 3.53 -5.24
C MET A 51 -12.57 4.01 -6.69
N VAL A 52 -11.40 3.78 -7.27
CA VAL A 52 -11.10 3.97 -8.69
C VAL A 52 -10.82 2.61 -9.33
N SER A 53 -11.50 2.32 -10.44
CA SER A 53 -11.16 1.17 -11.28
C SER A 53 -9.91 1.49 -12.11
N ARG A 54 -8.85 0.69 -11.97
CA ARG A 54 -7.62 0.76 -12.76
C ARG A 54 -7.71 -0.02 -14.07
N GLY A 55 -8.67 -0.92 -14.18
CA GLY A 55 -8.93 -1.70 -15.39
C GLY A 55 -8.94 -3.21 -15.14
N PRO A 56 -9.13 -3.99 -16.21
CA PRO A 56 -9.14 -5.44 -16.14
C PRO A 56 -7.72 -5.99 -15.91
N VAL A 57 -7.62 -7.06 -15.12
CA VAL A 57 -6.36 -7.74 -14.82
C VAL A 57 -6.08 -8.79 -15.88
N LEU A 58 -4.90 -8.78 -16.48
CA LEU A 58 -4.50 -9.73 -17.54
C LEU A 58 -5.48 -9.78 -18.74
N ASN A 59 -6.15 -8.66 -19.02
CA ASN A 59 -7.21 -8.54 -20.03
C ASN A 59 -8.43 -9.46 -19.80
N ASP A 60 -8.60 -9.98 -18.58
CA ASP A 60 -9.80 -10.73 -18.19
C ASP A 60 -10.93 -9.76 -17.81
N LYS A 61 -12.06 -9.87 -18.52
CA LYS A 61 -13.25 -9.05 -18.29
C LYS A 61 -14.03 -9.42 -17.02
N HIS A 62 -13.63 -10.47 -16.30
CA HIS A 62 -14.16 -10.82 -14.99
C HIS A 62 -13.37 -10.21 -13.83
N LEU A 63 -12.08 -9.92 -14.04
CA LEU A 63 -11.17 -9.52 -12.96
C LEU A 63 -10.77 -8.06 -13.12
N TYR A 64 -11.01 -7.25 -12.10
CA TYR A 64 -10.67 -5.83 -12.10
C TYR A 64 -9.85 -5.44 -10.88
N HIS A 65 -8.92 -4.51 -11.10
CA HIS A 65 -8.14 -3.89 -10.04
C HIS A 65 -8.76 -2.57 -9.62
N PHE A 66 -9.17 -2.47 -8.35
CA PHE A 66 -9.71 -1.26 -7.74
C PHE A 66 -8.71 -0.69 -6.72
N VAL A 67 -8.69 0.63 -6.58
CA VAL A 67 -7.82 1.35 -5.64
C VAL A 67 -8.65 2.34 -4.84
N ASP A 68 -8.48 2.37 -3.52
CA ASP A 68 -9.16 3.35 -2.67
C ASP A 68 -8.74 4.79 -3.03
N LEU A 69 -9.72 5.71 -3.09
CA LEU A 69 -9.46 7.13 -3.38
C LEU A 69 -8.73 7.85 -2.25
N LYS A 70 -8.90 7.39 -1.00
CA LYS A 70 -8.35 8.05 0.18
C LYS A 70 -7.09 7.31 0.62
N PRO A 71 -5.90 7.91 0.45
CA PRO A 71 -4.70 7.38 1.07
C PRO A 71 -4.89 7.35 2.59
N ILE A 72 -4.81 6.16 3.19
CA ILE A 72 -5.00 5.99 4.63
C ILE A 72 -3.63 6.09 5.30
N HIS A 73 -3.53 7.00 6.26
CA HIS A 73 -2.35 7.09 7.11
C HIS A 73 -2.21 5.80 7.94
N PRO A 74 -1.03 5.15 7.99
CA PRO A 74 -0.83 3.83 8.59
C PRO A 74 -1.29 3.71 10.05
N LEU A 75 -1.25 4.81 10.81
CA LEU A 75 -1.70 4.85 12.21
C LEU A 75 -3.23 4.86 12.42
N LYS A 76 -4.06 5.00 11.36
CA LYS A 76 -5.47 5.42 11.54
C LYS A 76 -6.56 4.34 11.55
N ARG A 77 -6.37 3.07 11.11
CA ARG A 77 -7.38 2.00 11.33
C ARG A 77 -7.03 0.63 10.70
N LYS A 78 -7.35 -0.46 11.42
CA LYS A 78 -7.51 -1.83 10.87
C LYS A 78 -8.97 -2.32 10.82
N LYS A 79 -9.82 -1.91 11.78
CA LYS A 79 -11.18 -2.47 11.96
C LYS A 79 -12.19 -2.19 10.83
N ARG A 80 -11.97 -1.17 10.00
CA ARG A 80 -12.93 -0.74 8.94
C ARG A 80 -12.83 -1.59 7.65
N ASP A 81 -11.78 -2.41 7.53
CA ASP A 81 -11.46 -3.03 6.24
C ASP A 81 -12.27 -4.31 6.00
N THR A 82 -12.52 -5.07 7.07
CA THR A 82 -13.42 -6.23 7.05
C THR A 82 -14.86 -5.82 6.70
N ASP A 83 -15.31 -4.66 7.20
CA ASP A 83 -16.63 -4.12 6.88
C ASP A 83 -16.72 -3.74 5.39
N GLN A 84 -15.64 -3.17 4.83
CA GLN A 84 -15.57 -2.77 3.43
C GLN A 84 -15.64 -3.99 2.49
N GLU A 85 -14.88 -5.05 2.79
CA GLU A 85 -14.89 -6.29 2.00
C GLU A 85 -16.29 -6.90 1.97
N ALA A 86 -16.91 -7.10 3.14
CA ALA A 86 -18.26 -7.63 3.24
C ALA A 86 -19.29 -6.73 2.53
N PHE A 87 -19.09 -5.42 2.53
CA PHE A 87 -19.96 -4.47 1.86
C PHE A 87 -19.84 -4.54 0.32
N ILE A 88 -18.65 -4.77 -0.22
CA ILE A 88 -18.43 -4.94 -1.67
C ILE A 88 -18.96 -6.29 -2.13
N GLN A 89 -18.75 -7.36 -1.36
CA GLN A 89 -19.22 -8.72 -1.69
C GLN A 89 -20.75 -8.81 -1.77
N ARG A 90 -21.49 -7.93 -1.10
CA ARG A 90 -22.96 -7.83 -1.22
C ARG A 90 -23.44 -7.29 -2.56
N HIS A 91 -22.57 -6.71 -3.38
CA HIS A 91 -22.97 -6.20 -4.69
C HIS A 91 -23.38 -7.36 -5.61
N GLU A 92 -24.53 -7.23 -6.28
CA GLU A 92 -25.13 -8.29 -7.10
C GLU A 92 -24.18 -8.86 -8.15
N LEU A 93 -23.40 -8.00 -8.80
CA LEU A 93 -22.44 -8.39 -9.84
C LEU A 93 -21.12 -8.94 -9.31
N VAL A 94 -20.79 -8.72 -8.03
CA VAL A 94 -19.51 -9.15 -7.46
C VAL A 94 -19.64 -10.61 -7.03
N LYS A 95 -18.67 -11.41 -7.47
CA LYS A 95 -18.49 -12.80 -7.04
C LYS A 95 -17.58 -12.85 -5.83
N ARG A 96 -16.47 -12.12 -5.88
CA ARG A 96 -15.46 -12.10 -4.83
C ARG A 96 -14.73 -10.76 -4.82
N ALA A 97 -14.43 -10.26 -3.64
CA ALA A 97 -13.59 -9.08 -3.43
C ALA A 97 -12.44 -9.48 -2.51
N ILE A 98 -11.20 -9.29 -2.96
CA ILE A 98 -9.99 -9.65 -2.22
C ILE A 98 -9.21 -8.35 -1.97
N HIS A 99 -9.01 -8.02 -0.70
CA HIS A 99 -8.08 -6.96 -0.33
C HIS A 99 -6.65 -7.47 -0.51
N GLN A 100 -5.84 -6.75 -1.29
CA GLN A 100 -4.44 -7.08 -1.48
C GLN A 100 -3.64 -6.54 -0.30
N ILE A 101 -2.85 -7.42 0.31
CA ILE A 101 -1.94 -7.03 1.39
C ILE A 101 -0.89 -6.09 0.78
N PRO A 102 -0.72 -4.88 1.31
CA PRO A 102 0.29 -3.97 0.80
C PRO A 102 1.66 -4.60 0.98
N TYR A 103 2.47 -4.57 -0.08
CA TYR A 103 3.87 -4.96 0.03
C TYR A 103 4.68 -3.74 0.45
N ILE A 104 5.52 -3.91 1.47
CA ILE A 104 6.53 -2.89 1.77
C ILE A 104 7.57 -3.01 0.66
N ARG A 105 7.75 -1.94 -0.13
CA ARG A 105 8.84 -1.87 -1.10
C ARG A 105 10.17 -1.78 -0.34
N MET A 106 10.69 -2.92 0.07
CA MET A 106 12.08 -3.05 0.47
C MET A 106 12.91 -3.08 -0.81
N LYS A 107 14.05 -2.39 -0.85
CA LYS A 107 14.99 -2.60 -1.93
C LYS A 107 15.31 -4.10 -1.97
N ARG A 108 15.38 -4.69 -3.17
CA ARG A 108 15.92 -6.04 -3.35
C ARG A 108 17.38 -6.00 -2.91
N GLY A 109 17.60 -6.12 -1.62
CA GLY A 109 18.89 -6.33 -0.97
C GLY A 109 18.78 -7.63 -0.18
N TYR A 110 19.92 -8.23 0.11
CA TYR A 110 19.97 -9.37 1.01
C TYR A 110 19.31 -9.00 2.34
N ARG A 111 18.54 -9.93 2.91
CA ARG A 111 17.99 -9.80 4.26
C ARG A 111 19.14 -9.47 5.22
N SER A 112 18.87 -8.65 6.23
CA SER A 112 19.90 -8.36 7.21
C SER A 112 20.39 -9.66 7.88
N PRO A 113 21.66 -9.77 8.32
CA PRO A 113 22.16 -10.97 9.00
C PRO A 113 21.30 -11.38 10.21
N ALA A 114 20.66 -10.42 10.88
CA ALA A 114 19.71 -10.68 11.96
C ALA A 114 18.43 -11.36 11.47
N GLU A 115 17.82 -10.87 10.38
CA GLU A 115 16.65 -11.49 9.74
C GLU A 115 16.97 -12.89 9.19
N LEU A 116 18.19 -13.11 8.69
CA LEU A 116 18.63 -14.41 8.22
C LEU A 116 18.76 -15.41 9.37
N LYS A 117 19.26 -14.99 10.53
CA LYS A 117 19.36 -15.84 11.73
C LYS A 117 18.00 -16.18 12.32
N GLU A 118 17.03 -15.27 12.24
CA GLU A 118 15.65 -15.53 12.66
C GLU A 118 14.95 -16.51 11.72
N ALA A 119 15.11 -16.34 10.40
CA ALA A 119 14.49 -17.21 9.40
C ALA A 119 15.19 -18.59 9.29
N PHE A 120 16.50 -18.64 9.52
CA PHE A 120 17.35 -19.82 9.40
C PHE A 120 18.26 -19.92 10.63
N PRO A 121 17.91 -20.73 11.64
CA PRO A 121 18.67 -20.81 12.89
C PRO A 121 20.12 -21.26 12.71
N GLU A 122 20.41 -22.00 11.63
CA GLU A 122 21.74 -22.49 11.26
C GLU A 122 22.61 -21.45 10.54
N TYR A 123 22.05 -20.28 10.21
CA TYR A 123 22.78 -19.23 9.52
C TYR A 123 23.92 -18.68 10.37
N GLN A 124 25.13 -18.72 9.83
CA GLN A 124 26.31 -18.10 10.42
C GLN A 124 26.56 -16.76 9.72
N SER A 125 26.58 -15.69 10.50
CA SER A 125 26.94 -14.37 9.98
C SER A 125 28.40 -14.39 9.49
N PRO A 126 28.70 -13.72 8.35
CA PRO A 126 30.08 -13.54 7.91
C PRO A 126 30.95 -12.99 9.04
N THR A 127 32.15 -13.56 9.18
CA THR A 127 33.11 -13.18 10.23
C THR A 127 33.87 -11.90 9.88
N ASP A 128 33.80 -11.45 8.61
CA ASP A 128 34.52 -10.27 8.13
C ASP A 128 34.00 -8.98 8.82
N PRO A 129 34.86 -8.24 9.54
CA PRO A 129 34.47 -6.97 10.16
C PRO A 129 34.05 -5.89 9.15
N PHE A 130 34.46 -5.99 7.88
CA PHE A 130 34.11 -5.03 6.84
C PHE A 130 32.83 -5.36 6.07
N PHE A 131 32.17 -6.48 6.38
CA PHE A 131 30.96 -6.93 5.68
C PHE A 131 29.84 -5.86 5.66
N GLN A 132 29.75 -5.03 6.70
CA GLN A 132 28.78 -3.96 6.81
C GLN A 132 28.92 -2.87 5.72
N TYR A 133 30.10 -2.75 5.10
CA TYR A 133 30.38 -1.76 4.06
C TYR A 133 30.27 -2.34 2.64
N GLN A 134 30.09 -3.65 2.49
CA GLN A 134 30.08 -4.38 1.22
C GLN A 134 28.66 -4.43 0.63
N TRP A 135 28.11 -3.27 0.26
CA TRP A 135 26.75 -3.14 -0.29
C TRP A 135 26.56 -3.78 -1.69
N TYR A 136 27.65 -4.24 -2.31
CA TYR A 136 27.68 -4.85 -3.64
C TYR A 136 27.63 -6.38 -3.62
N LEU A 137 27.79 -7.00 -2.44
CA LEU A 137 27.63 -8.45 -2.26
C LEU A 137 26.15 -8.81 -2.17
#